data_AF-A0A2P5LWX4-F1
#
_entry.id   AF-A0A2P5LWX4-F1
#
_cell.length_a   1.000
_cell.length_b   1.000
_cell.length_c   1.000
_cell.angle_alpha   90.00
_cell.angle_beta   90.00
_cell.angle_gamma   90.00
#
_symmetry.space_group_name_H-M   'P 1'
#
loop_
_entity.id
_entity.type
_entity.pdbx_description
1 polymer ?
#
loop_
_entity_poly.entity_id
_entity_poly.type
_entity_poly.pdbx_seq_one_letter_code
_entity_poly.pdbx_strand_id
1 'polypeptide(L)'
;MSAPAEWVLDLPDEAATILAATRLAGELRAGDLVTLGGDLGAGKTTFARALIRTVLADPEAEVPSPTYTLLQTYEGPRFNIVHADLYRIADPAELAELGWEDAAENALVLVEWAERAGEVLAADRLEVHLATTGPSGAGRRLTIIGHGSFAGRLARARQIQMLLDQAGFGDARRDYMLGDASVRAYERLTDEATGRRGILMIAPRRPDGPPIRLGKPYSALVHLAESVHAFVAVGEGLRREGFSAPAIYGADLESGLLVIEDLGSAPVADAAGPMPERYRAAIEMLAALHARDLPGQLPIVPGQHHKLERYDLEALTIEAELLLDWYFPYAAKRSPNASVRLSFVDLWVSALEPVVSGPKTWTLRDFHSPNLIWLEDREGHRKVGLIDYQDCVMGHPAYDVVSLAQDARVTVPEALELQLVAAYVRARRQADPQFDVAAFTAAYALLGAQRATKILGIFIRLDRRDGKPAYLKHLPRVEAYLKRCLAHPALAKLRGWYEANLPGFAAQAEAMHERDDADHPRDAAGGGPRHADAPADG
;
A
#
# COMPACT_ATOMS: atom_id res chain seq x y z
N MET A 1 13.07 26.87 -17.07
CA MET A 1 12.66 27.14 -15.68
C MET A 1 11.15 27.19 -15.66
N SER A 2 10.48 26.45 -14.76
CA SER A 2 9.03 26.56 -14.60
C SER A 2 8.66 27.96 -14.13
N ALA A 3 7.47 28.45 -14.49
CA ALA A 3 6.96 29.69 -13.91
C ALA A 3 6.87 29.56 -12.37
N PRO A 4 7.17 30.62 -11.61
CA PRO A 4 7.06 30.58 -10.16
C PRO A 4 5.59 30.37 -9.74
N ALA A 5 5.38 29.62 -8.66
CA ALA A 5 4.07 29.49 -8.05
C ALA A 5 3.95 30.48 -6.89
N GLU A 6 2.78 31.10 -6.73
CA GLU A 6 2.50 32.05 -5.65
C GLU A 6 1.34 31.56 -4.77
N TRP A 7 1.50 31.72 -3.46
CA TRP A 7 0.47 31.48 -2.46
C TRP A 7 0.43 32.63 -1.45
N VAL A 8 -0.72 33.32 -1.39
CA VAL A 8 -0.96 34.41 -0.44
C VAL A 8 -1.90 33.94 0.67
N LEU A 9 -1.56 34.27 1.91
CA LEU A 9 -2.32 33.99 3.12
C LEU A 9 -2.50 35.28 3.94
N ASP A 10 -3.72 35.54 4.38
CA ASP A 10 -3.99 36.57 5.38
C ASP A 10 -3.97 35.93 6.77
N LEU A 11 -3.11 36.44 7.64
CA LEU A 11 -2.83 35.93 8.98
C LEU A 11 -3.36 36.96 9.99
N PRO A 12 -4.48 36.69 10.69
CA PRO A 12 -5.11 37.68 11.56
C PRO A 12 -4.28 38.01 12.81
N ASP A 13 -3.43 37.09 13.26
CA ASP A 13 -2.66 37.21 14.50
C ASP A 13 -1.33 36.42 14.46
N GLU A 14 -0.61 36.44 15.58
CA GLU A 14 0.65 35.72 15.77
C GLU A 14 0.47 34.20 15.70
N ALA A 15 -0.63 33.67 16.24
CA ALA A 15 -0.93 32.24 16.22
C ALA A 15 -1.09 31.72 14.78
N ALA A 16 -1.76 32.48 13.90
CA ALA A 16 -1.86 32.16 12.49
C ALA A 16 -0.49 32.18 11.78
N THR A 17 0.42 33.06 12.21
CA THR A 17 1.81 33.11 11.70
C THR A 17 2.60 31.87 12.10
N ILE A 18 2.49 31.46 13.37
CA ILE A 18 3.12 30.22 13.88
C ILE A 18 2.57 29.02 13.10
N LEU A 19 1.26 28.93 12.93
CA LEU A 19 0.62 27.83 12.22
C LEU A 19 1.06 27.76 10.74
N ALA A 20 1.13 28.90 10.05
CA ALA A 20 1.63 28.95 8.68
C ALA A 20 3.09 28.46 8.58
N ALA A 21 3.94 28.82 9.54
CA ALA A 21 5.33 28.35 9.62
C ALA A 21 5.42 26.84 9.85
N THR A 22 4.64 26.31 10.79
CA THR A 22 4.55 24.86 11.08
C THR A 22 4.05 24.08 9.87
N ARG A 23 3.05 24.59 9.13
CA ARG A 23 2.57 23.98 7.88
C ARG A 23 3.68 23.90 6.84
N LEU A 24 4.42 24.99 6.66
CA LEU A 24 5.49 25.05 5.67
C LEU A 24 6.64 24.11 6.05
N ALA A 25 6.99 24.02 7.34
CA ALA A 25 8.03 23.12 7.85
C ALA A 25 7.82 21.65 7.44
N GLY A 26 6.56 21.20 7.40
CA GLY A 26 6.22 19.84 6.98
C GLY A 26 6.62 19.52 5.54
N GLU A 27 6.65 20.53 4.68
CA GLU A 27 6.96 20.39 3.25
C GLU A 27 8.45 20.50 2.95
N LEU A 28 9.29 20.89 3.92
CA LEU A 28 10.72 21.14 3.77
C LEU A 28 11.59 19.89 3.98
N ARG A 29 12.80 19.92 3.41
CA ARG A 29 13.79 18.84 3.35
C ARG A 29 15.22 19.38 3.51
N ALA A 30 16.18 18.49 3.76
CA ALA A 30 17.60 18.79 3.64
C ALA A 30 17.94 19.35 2.25
N GLY A 31 18.79 20.38 2.19
CA GLY A 31 19.20 21.06 0.96
C GLY A 31 18.23 22.14 0.46
N ASP A 32 17.09 22.32 1.13
CA ASP A 32 16.14 23.37 0.80
C ASP A 32 16.64 24.74 1.25
N LEU A 33 16.34 25.78 0.46
CA LEU A 33 16.62 27.18 0.79
C LEU A 33 15.30 27.96 0.95
N VAL A 34 15.13 28.58 2.11
CA VAL A 34 13.99 29.44 2.45
C VAL A 34 14.49 30.85 2.74
N THR A 35 13.95 31.85 2.04
CA THR A 35 14.32 33.25 2.25
C THR A 35 13.15 34.03 2.85
N LEU A 36 13.39 34.75 3.95
CA LEU A 36 12.40 35.55 4.67
C LEU A 36 12.61 37.05 4.38
N GLY A 37 11.63 37.65 3.71
CA GLY A 37 11.57 39.08 3.40
C GLY A 37 10.45 39.80 4.15
N GLY A 38 10.58 41.12 4.29
CA GLY A 38 9.58 41.99 4.91
C GLY A 38 10.18 43.07 5.80
N ASP A 39 9.39 44.09 6.12
CA ASP A 39 9.83 45.23 6.92
C ASP A 39 10.27 44.84 8.35
N LEU A 40 10.91 45.79 9.04
CA LEU A 40 11.24 45.63 10.45
C LEU A 40 9.94 45.44 11.27
N GLY A 41 9.89 44.41 12.11
CA GLY A 41 8.68 44.07 12.88
C GLY A 41 7.60 43.28 12.11
N ALA A 42 7.86 42.91 10.85
CA ALA A 42 6.93 42.10 10.06
C ALA A 42 6.70 40.67 10.59
N GLY A 43 7.45 40.22 11.60
CA GLY A 43 7.26 38.89 12.21
C GLY A 43 8.14 37.78 11.64
N LYS A 44 9.19 38.13 10.87
CA LYS A 44 10.16 37.18 10.29
C LYS A 44 10.75 36.22 11.33
N THR A 45 11.27 36.75 12.43
CA THR A 45 11.85 35.94 13.52
C THR A 45 10.82 35.02 14.18
N THR A 46 9.56 35.46 14.31
CA THR A 46 8.47 34.61 14.84
C THR A 46 8.21 33.45 13.91
N PHE A 47 8.13 33.70 12.61
CA PHE A 47 7.98 32.68 11.58
C PHE A 47 9.16 31.70 11.58
N ALA A 48 10.39 32.22 11.58
CA ALA A 48 11.62 31.43 11.63
C ALA A 48 11.67 30.49 12.84
N ARG A 49 11.39 31.04 14.02
CA ARG A 49 11.36 30.29 15.28
C ARG A 49 10.35 29.15 15.26
N ALA A 50 9.12 29.43 14.82
CA ALA A 50 8.07 28.42 14.73
C ALA A 50 8.44 27.29 13.75
N LEU A 51 9.01 27.66 12.60
CA LEU A 51 9.49 26.72 11.59
C LEU A 51 10.60 25.82 12.16
N ILE A 52 11.63 26.41 12.76
CA ILE A 52 12.78 25.69 13.33
C ILE A 52 12.32 24.73 14.43
N ARG A 53 11.53 25.20 15.40
CA ARG A 53 10.96 24.34 16.47
C ARG A 53 10.18 23.15 15.92
N THR A 54 9.41 23.38 14.86
CA THR A 54 8.65 22.31 14.20
C THR A 54 9.58 21.26 13.58
N VAL A 55 10.65 21.68 12.88
CA VAL A 55 11.63 20.76 12.27
C VAL A 55 12.44 20.01 13.33
N LEU A 56 12.77 20.66 14.44
CA LEU A 56 13.46 20.04 15.59
C LEU A 56 12.56 19.08 16.36
N ALA A 57 11.23 19.11 16.14
CA ALA A 57 10.23 18.44 16.95
C ALA A 57 10.35 18.80 18.45
N ASP A 58 10.74 20.05 18.73
CA ASP A 58 10.92 20.60 20.07
C ASP A 58 10.27 22.00 20.16
N PRO A 59 9.08 22.12 20.76
CA PRO A 59 8.38 23.39 20.88
C PRO A 59 9.06 24.37 21.87
N GLU A 60 9.90 23.87 22.78
CA GLU A 60 10.59 24.68 23.79
C GLU A 60 12.01 25.08 23.37
N ALA A 61 12.51 24.58 22.23
CA ALA A 61 13.84 24.89 21.74
C ALA A 61 14.11 26.41 21.71
N GLU A 62 15.27 26.80 22.22
CA GLU A 62 15.75 28.17 22.15
C GLU A 62 16.22 28.48 20.73
N VAL A 63 15.48 29.36 20.05
CA VAL A 63 15.81 29.82 18.69
C VAL A 63 15.90 31.36 18.74
N PRO A 64 17.04 31.90 19.22
CA PRO A 64 17.28 33.33 19.22
C PRO A 64 17.47 33.84 17.79
N SER A 65 17.24 35.14 17.58
CA SER A 65 17.53 35.75 16.28
C SER A 65 19.05 35.77 16.06
N PRO A 66 19.59 35.23 14.94
CA PRO A 66 21.02 35.23 14.68
C PRO A 66 21.54 36.62 14.27
N THR A 67 20.81 37.71 14.48
CA THR A 67 21.20 39.08 14.10
C THR A 67 22.60 39.51 14.59
N TYR A 68 23.11 38.95 15.70
CA TYR A 68 24.46 39.20 16.19
C TYR A 68 25.49 38.13 15.82
N THR A 69 25.08 36.85 15.74
CA THR A 69 25.97 35.73 15.38
C THR A 69 26.07 35.53 13.87
N LEU A 70 25.18 36.19 13.10
CA LEU A 70 24.91 36.11 11.66
C LEU A 70 24.48 34.74 11.16
N LEU A 71 24.96 33.66 11.76
CA LEU A 71 24.66 32.28 11.43
C LEU A 71 24.50 31.46 12.72
N GLN A 72 23.48 30.60 12.77
CA GLN A 72 23.29 29.59 13.81
C GLN A 72 22.89 28.26 13.18
N THR A 73 23.41 27.18 13.74
CA THR A 73 23.12 25.82 13.28
C THR A 73 22.38 25.06 14.37
N TYR A 74 21.36 24.32 13.97
CA TYR A 74 20.56 23.47 14.84
C TYR A 74 20.60 22.04 14.34
N GLU A 75 20.91 21.09 15.21
CA GLU A 75 20.89 19.67 14.90
C GLU A 75 19.48 19.12 15.06
N GLY A 76 18.89 18.66 13.95
CA GLY A 76 17.52 18.15 13.91
C GLY A 76 17.46 16.65 13.69
N PRO A 77 16.36 15.99 14.13
CA PRO A 77 16.19 14.55 13.96
C PRO A 77 16.01 14.13 12.49
N ARG A 78 15.54 15.05 11.63
CA ARG A 78 15.37 14.82 10.18
C ARG A 78 16.57 15.29 9.37
N PHE A 79 17.07 16.49 9.69
CA PHE A 79 18.19 17.17 9.04
C PHE A 79 18.60 18.38 9.87
N ASN A 80 19.83 18.86 9.64
CA ASN A 80 20.34 20.07 10.27
C ASN A 80 19.67 21.31 9.66
N ILE A 81 19.62 22.38 10.44
CA ILE A 81 19.06 23.67 10.03
C ILE A 81 20.13 24.74 10.19
N VAL A 82 20.30 25.59 9.18
CA VAL A 82 21.11 26.80 9.25
C VAL A 82 20.17 28.00 9.21
N HIS A 83 20.18 28.80 10.27
CA HIS A 83 19.46 30.07 10.33
C HIS A 83 20.45 31.21 10.23
N ALA A 84 20.36 31.97 9.14
CA ALA A 84 21.20 33.13 8.88
C ALA A 84 20.38 34.43 8.88
N ASP A 85 20.98 35.51 9.38
CA ASP A 85 20.46 36.86 9.28
C ASP A 85 21.51 37.75 8.62
N LEU A 86 21.24 38.15 7.37
CA LEU A 86 22.18 38.86 6.52
C LEU A 86 22.02 40.38 6.60
N TYR A 87 21.28 40.91 7.58
CA TYR A 87 21.03 42.35 7.69
C TYR A 87 22.31 43.20 7.74
N ARG A 88 23.43 42.65 8.23
CA ARG A 88 24.70 43.38 8.46
C ARG A 88 25.79 43.14 7.41
N ILE A 89 25.63 42.20 6.48
CA ILE A 89 26.65 41.98 5.45
C ILE A 89 26.60 43.11 4.42
N ALA A 90 27.76 43.59 3.99
CA ALA A 90 27.86 44.66 2.99
C ALA A 90 28.13 44.09 1.59
N ASP A 91 28.85 42.98 1.51
CA ASP A 91 29.22 42.28 0.28
C ASP A 91 28.82 40.78 0.34
N PRO A 92 28.15 40.22 -0.69
CA PRO A 92 27.89 38.78 -0.78
C PRO A 92 29.12 37.88 -0.60
N ALA A 93 30.33 38.36 -0.92
CA ALA A 93 31.57 37.62 -0.72
C ALA A 93 31.85 37.29 0.77
N GLU A 94 31.30 38.07 1.71
CA GLU A 94 31.43 37.84 3.15
C GLU A 94 30.76 36.51 3.59
N LEU A 95 29.83 35.96 2.80
CA LEU A 95 29.20 34.67 3.10
C LEU A 95 30.20 33.51 3.14
N ALA A 96 31.24 33.54 2.29
CA ALA A 96 32.29 32.53 2.29
C ALA A 96 33.07 32.53 3.61
N GLU A 97 33.31 33.71 4.20
CA GLU A 97 34.02 33.86 5.48
C GLU A 97 33.21 33.38 6.68
N LEU A 98 31.88 33.31 6.55
CA LEU A 98 30.96 32.80 7.56
C LEU A 98 30.85 31.26 7.58
N GLY A 99 31.59 30.56 6.72
CA GLY A 99 31.52 29.10 6.60
C GLY A 99 30.22 28.61 5.97
N TRP A 100 29.61 29.45 5.11
CA TRP A 100 28.31 29.18 4.49
C TRP A 100 28.27 27.87 3.72
N GLU A 101 29.29 27.57 2.91
CA GLU A 101 29.32 26.39 2.05
C GLU A 101 29.23 25.09 2.86
N ASP A 102 30.05 24.97 3.90
CA ASP A 102 30.07 23.81 4.79
C ASP A 102 28.77 23.70 5.61
N ALA A 103 28.25 24.83 6.09
CA ALA A 103 27.04 24.85 6.92
C ALA A 103 25.78 24.50 6.11
N ALA A 104 25.67 25.02 4.89
CA ALA A 104 24.51 24.82 4.01
C ALA A 104 24.45 23.40 3.42
N GLU A 105 25.57 22.68 3.39
CA GLU A 105 25.64 21.35 2.79
C GLU A 105 24.67 20.38 3.51
N ASN A 106 23.72 19.84 2.76
CA ASN A 106 22.69 18.91 3.24
C ASN A 106 21.85 19.42 4.43
N ALA A 107 21.79 20.74 4.65
CA ALA A 107 20.98 21.37 5.69
C ALA A 107 19.77 22.08 5.08
N LEU A 108 18.72 22.29 5.89
CA LEU A 108 17.70 23.29 5.56
C LEU A 108 18.27 24.67 5.87
N VAL A 109 18.28 25.56 4.88
CA VAL A 109 18.84 26.90 5.03
C VAL A 109 17.72 27.93 5.09
N LEU A 110 17.67 28.69 6.18
CA LEU A 110 16.71 29.77 6.42
C LEU A 110 17.44 31.10 6.51
N VAL A 111 17.15 32.01 5.58
CA VAL A 111 17.87 33.28 5.45
C VAL A 111 16.92 34.46 5.64
N GLU A 112 17.16 35.29 6.64
CA GLU A 112 16.55 36.62 6.74
C GLU A 112 17.37 37.63 5.95
N TRP A 113 16.69 38.59 5.29
CA TRP A 113 17.32 39.65 4.48
C TRP A 113 18.15 39.10 3.29
N ALA A 114 17.64 38.07 2.64
CA ALA A 114 18.31 37.35 1.54
C ALA A 114 18.69 38.23 0.35
N GLU A 115 18.03 39.37 0.15
CA GLU A 115 18.37 40.35 -0.89
C GLU A 115 19.82 40.87 -0.78
N ARG A 116 20.44 40.77 0.40
CA ARG A 116 21.85 41.13 0.63
C ARG A 116 22.84 40.12 0.04
N ALA A 117 22.41 38.89 -0.24
CA ALA A 117 23.25 37.82 -0.80
C ALA A 117 23.35 37.85 -2.33
N GLY A 118 22.64 38.76 -3.01
CA GLY A 118 22.68 38.88 -4.48
C GLY A 118 22.22 37.60 -5.19
N GLU A 119 22.91 37.22 -6.29
CA GLU A 119 22.52 36.07 -7.12
C GLU A 119 22.84 34.70 -6.49
N VAL A 120 23.59 34.65 -5.38
CA VAL A 120 23.99 33.42 -4.70
C VAL A 120 22.78 32.57 -4.28
N LEU A 121 21.63 33.21 -4.02
CA LEU A 121 20.40 32.57 -3.56
C LEU A 121 19.29 32.50 -4.64
N ALA A 122 19.61 32.73 -5.91
CA ALA A 122 18.61 33.09 -6.92
C ALA A 122 17.83 31.93 -7.58
N ALA A 123 18.36 30.69 -7.63
CA ALA A 123 17.89 29.70 -8.62
C ALA A 123 16.80 28.73 -8.15
N ASP A 124 16.89 28.17 -6.94
CA ASP A 124 15.93 27.20 -6.41
C ASP A 124 15.68 27.46 -4.93
N ARG A 125 14.60 28.19 -4.63
CA ARG A 125 14.28 28.64 -3.28
C ARG A 125 12.78 28.76 -3.05
N LEU A 126 12.42 28.77 -1.78
CA LEU A 126 11.13 29.19 -1.30
C LEU A 126 11.24 30.58 -0.69
N GLU A 127 10.64 31.56 -1.35
CA GLU A 127 10.64 32.94 -0.90
C GLU A 127 9.38 33.21 -0.09
N VAL A 128 9.54 33.74 1.12
CA VAL A 128 8.46 34.03 2.06
C VAL A 128 8.53 35.50 2.44
N HIS A 129 7.49 36.25 2.09
CA HIS A 129 7.42 37.68 2.36
C HIS A 129 6.29 37.98 3.35
N LEU A 130 6.60 38.69 4.43
CA LEU A 130 5.65 39.12 5.45
C LEU A 130 5.44 40.64 5.37
N ALA A 131 4.18 41.06 5.25
CA ALA A 131 3.79 42.47 5.32
C ALA A 131 2.78 42.69 6.45
N THR A 132 2.88 43.80 7.19
CA THR A 132 1.89 44.16 8.21
C THR A 132 0.56 44.57 7.56
N THR A 133 -0.57 44.17 8.15
CA THR A 133 -1.91 44.51 7.66
C THR A 133 -2.75 45.21 8.74
N GLY A 134 -3.59 46.15 8.30
CA GLY A 134 -4.56 46.86 9.14
C GLY A 134 -3.97 47.99 10.01
N PRO A 135 -4.83 48.85 10.59
CA PRO A 135 -4.41 50.02 11.37
C PRO A 135 -3.73 49.68 12.71
N SER A 136 -4.07 48.52 13.29
CA SER A 136 -3.54 48.05 14.57
C SER A 136 -2.18 47.34 14.45
N GLY A 137 -1.75 47.00 13.23
CA GLY A 137 -0.50 46.27 12.99
C GLY A 137 -0.47 44.85 13.59
N ALA A 138 -1.62 44.27 13.94
CA ALA A 138 -1.70 42.91 14.51
C ALA A 138 -1.69 41.81 13.43
N GLY A 139 -2.31 42.05 12.28
CA GLY A 139 -2.37 41.09 11.18
C GLY A 139 -1.12 41.11 10.29
N ARG A 140 -0.89 40.01 9.56
CA ARG A 140 0.15 39.88 8.54
C ARG A 140 -0.46 39.38 7.23
N ARG A 141 0.11 39.79 6.11
CA ARG A 141 -0.05 39.12 4.82
C ARG A 141 1.24 38.37 4.53
N LEU A 142 1.10 37.06 4.36
CA LEU A 142 2.18 36.17 3.98
C LEU A 142 2.07 35.87 2.48
N THR A 143 3.11 36.18 1.72
CA THR A 143 3.23 35.79 0.32
C THR A 143 4.35 34.77 0.19
N ILE A 144 4.06 33.58 -0.31
CA ILE A 144 5.02 32.51 -0.53
C ILE A 144 5.20 32.34 -2.04
N ILE A 145 6.44 32.38 -2.52
CA ILE A 145 6.79 32.23 -3.93
C ILE A 145 7.78 31.07 -4.07
N GLY A 146 7.40 30.05 -4.81
CA GLY A 146 8.27 28.91 -5.11
C GLY A 146 8.99 29.13 -6.43
N HIS A 147 10.32 29.19 -6.39
CA HIS A 147 11.19 29.27 -7.58
C HIS A 147 11.76 27.90 -7.91
N GLY A 148 12.14 27.65 -9.17
CA GLY A 148 12.79 26.37 -9.53
C GLY A 148 11.94 25.13 -9.21
N SER A 149 12.52 24.16 -8.50
CA SER A 149 11.85 22.92 -8.10
C SER A 149 10.76 23.15 -7.05
N PHE A 150 10.84 24.25 -6.30
CA PHE A 150 9.83 24.63 -5.32
C PHE A 150 8.49 25.03 -5.92
N ALA A 151 8.43 25.50 -7.17
CA ALA A 151 7.17 25.93 -7.79
C ALA A 151 6.11 24.80 -7.76
N GLY A 152 6.50 23.59 -8.15
CA GLY A 152 5.60 22.42 -8.13
C GLY A 152 5.26 21.95 -6.72
N ARG A 153 6.22 22.02 -5.78
CA ARG A 153 6.02 21.66 -4.37
C ARG A 153 5.05 22.60 -3.68
N LEU A 154 5.21 23.91 -3.89
CA LEU A 154 4.34 24.94 -3.32
C LEU A 154 2.93 24.85 -3.88
N ALA A 155 2.79 24.65 -5.20
CA ALA A 155 1.48 24.44 -5.82
C ALA A 155 0.75 23.24 -5.19
N ARG A 156 1.47 22.13 -4.95
CA ARG A 156 0.92 20.94 -4.28
C ARG A 156 0.55 21.21 -2.83
N ALA A 157 1.41 21.85 -2.06
CA ALA A 157 1.15 22.20 -0.67
C ALA A 157 -0.10 23.07 -0.53
N ARG A 158 -0.25 24.06 -1.42
CA ARG A 158 -1.46 24.89 -1.50
C ARG A 158 -2.71 24.07 -1.81
N GLN A 159 -2.66 23.14 -2.76
CA GLN A 159 -3.79 22.27 -3.09
C GLN A 159 -4.19 21.37 -1.92
N ILE A 160 -3.21 20.78 -1.22
CA ILE A 160 -3.43 20.00 -0.01
C ILE A 160 -4.12 20.87 1.05
N GLN A 161 -3.60 22.07 1.33
CA GLN A 161 -4.20 22.94 2.34
C GLN A 161 -5.64 23.32 1.99
N MET A 162 -5.90 23.72 0.74
CA MET A 162 -7.26 24.03 0.28
C MET A 162 -8.22 22.86 0.49
N LEU A 163 -7.77 21.64 0.20
CA LEU A 163 -8.55 20.43 0.41
C LEU A 163 -8.79 20.15 1.91
N LEU A 164 -7.78 20.33 2.74
CA LEU A 164 -7.90 20.17 4.20
C LEU A 164 -8.88 21.17 4.79
N ASP A 165 -8.82 22.44 4.39
CA ASP A 165 -9.76 23.48 4.83
C ASP A 165 -11.20 23.10 4.46
N GLN A 166 -11.43 22.67 3.20
CA GLN A 166 -12.74 22.23 2.72
C GLN A 166 -13.28 21.00 3.46
N ALA A 167 -12.40 20.06 3.83
CA ALA A 167 -12.76 18.84 4.55
C ALA A 167 -12.94 19.05 6.07
N GLY A 168 -12.65 20.24 6.57
CA GLY A 168 -12.67 20.57 8.00
C GLY A 168 -11.50 19.98 8.79
N PHE A 169 -10.32 19.89 8.16
CA PHE A 169 -9.05 19.47 8.74
C PHE A 169 -7.94 20.51 8.54
N GLY A 170 -8.29 21.78 8.29
CA GLY A 170 -7.33 22.85 7.96
C GLY A 170 -6.21 22.99 8.99
N ASP A 171 -6.55 22.92 10.28
CA ASP A 171 -5.62 23.06 11.41
C ASP A 171 -5.17 21.70 11.99
N ALA A 172 -5.49 20.59 11.32
CA ALA A 172 -5.16 19.26 11.82
C ALA A 172 -3.65 19.00 11.79
N ARG A 173 -3.14 18.33 12.83
CA ARG A 173 -1.79 17.77 12.82
C ARG A 173 -1.70 16.65 11.78
N ARG A 174 -0.61 16.65 11.02
CA ARG A 174 -0.33 15.68 9.94
C ARG A 174 0.81 14.76 10.36
N ASP A 175 0.52 13.48 10.56
CA ASP A 175 1.51 12.46 10.91
C ASP A 175 1.71 11.51 9.71
N TYR A 176 2.93 11.46 9.15
CA TYR A 176 3.22 10.58 8.01
C TYR A 176 3.04 9.10 8.38
N MET A 177 2.35 8.36 7.52
CA MET A 177 2.18 6.91 7.66
C MET A 177 3.09 6.20 6.66
N LEU A 178 3.94 5.30 7.16
CA LEU A 178 4.69 4.37 6.32
C LEU A 178 3.70 3.53 5.52
N GLY A 179 3.58 3.84 4.23
CA GLY A 179 2.84 3.03 3.27
C GLY A 179 3.56 1.70 3.00
N ASP A 180 2.83 0.75 2.44
CA ASP A 180 3.45 -0.45 1.89
C ASP A 180 4.27 -0.10 0.63
N ALA A 181 4.70 -1.09 -0.14
CA ALA A 181 5.50 -0.94 -1.36
C ALA A 181 4.93 -0.03 -2.47
N SER A 182 3.80 0.64 -2.25
CA SER A 182 3.13 1.57 -3.14
C SER A 182 3.79 2.95 -3.21
N VAL A 183 3.63 3.64 -4.34
CA VAL A 183 4.03 5.05 -4.54
C VAL A 183 3.03 6.06 -3.95
N ARG A 184 2.00 5.58 -3.25
CA ARG A 184 0.99 6.41 -2.58
C ARG A 184 1.51 6.79 -1.20
N ALA A 185 1.34 8.05 -0.83
CA ALA A 185 1.63 8.51 0.53
C ALA A 185 0.33 8.70 1.30
N TYR A 186 0.37 8.38 2.59
CA TYR A 186 -0.75 8.57 3.50
C TYR A 186 -0.27 9.36 4.72
N GLU A 187 -1.10 10.27 5.19
CA GLU A 187 -0.85 11.01 6.42
C GLU A 187 -2.09 10.96 7.29
N ARG A 188 -1.91 10.69 8.58
CA ARG A 188 -2.98 10.76 9.56
C ARG A 188 -3.21 12.21 9.94
N LEU A 189 -4.45 12.64 9.84
CA LEU A 189 -4.93 13.95 10.26
C LEU A 189 -5.54 13.81 11.65
N THR A 190 -5.08 14.62 12.59
CA THR A 190 -5.66 14.71 13.94
C THR A 190 -6.01 16.16 14.23
N ASP A 191 -7.30 16.45 14.34
CA ASP A 191 -7.77 17.72 14.88
C ASP A 191 -7.66 17.66 16.41
N GLU A 192 -6.72 18.40 16.99
CA GLU A 192 -6.46 18.38 18.43
C GLU A 192 -7.59 19.04 19.24
N ALA A 193 -8.37 19.94 18.64
CA ALA A 193 -9.48 20.62 19.31
C ALA A 193 -10.72 19.72 19.43
N THR A 194 -11.02 18.95 18.38
CA THR A 194 -12.22 18.08 18.35
C THR A 194 -11.91 16.61 18.62
N GLY A 195 -10.65 16.20 18.52
CA GLY A 195 -10.24 14.78 18.52
C GLY A 195 -10.62 14.04 17.23
N ARG A 196 -11.18 14.72 16.23
CA ARG A 196 -11.57 14.13 14.96
C ARG A 196 -10.33 13.66 14.20
N ARG A 197 -10.45 12.48 13.59
CA ARG A 197 -9.37 11.89 12.77
C ARG A 197 -9.80 11.67 11.33
N GLY A 198 -8.82 11.75 10.44
CA GLY A 198 -8.96 11.45 9.02
C GLY A 198 -7.61 10.99 8.44
N ILE A 199 -7.62 10.60 7.18
CA ILE A 199 -6.41 10.26 6.43
C ILE A 199 -6.35 11.15 5.19
N LEU A 200 -5.24 11.85 5.01
CA LEU A 200 -4.88 12.46 3.73
C LEU A 200 -4.21 11.39 2.87
N MET A 201 -4.78 11.11 1.72
CA MET A 201 -4.23 10.24 0.70
C MET A 201 -3.66 11.08 -0.45
N ILE A 202 -2.38 10.87 -0.75
CA ILE A 202 -1.66 11.54 -1.83
C ILE A 202 -1.30 10.48 -2.87
N ALA A 203 -2.08 10.44 -3.95
CA ALA A 203 -2.01 9.44 -5.01
C ALA A 203 -2.16 10.09 -6.39
N PRO A 204 -1.15 10.85 -6.84
CA PRO A 204 -1.19 11.48 -8.17
C PRO A 204 -1.33 10.41 -9.26
N ARG A 205 -1.92 10.81 -10.40
CA ARG A 205 -2.09 9.91 -11.54
C ARG A 205 -0.75 9.32 -11.97
N ARG A 206 -0.71 8.01 -12.15
CA ARG A 206 0.50 7.32 -12.61
C ARG A 206 0.63 7.47 -14.13
N PRO A 207 1.82 7.82 -14.65
CA PRO A 207 2.08 7.71 -16.07
C PRO A 207 2.08 6.24 -16.49
N ASP A 208 1.72 5.99 -17.75
CA ASP A 208 1.78 4.64 -18.32
C ASP A 208 3.20 4.10 -18.26
N GLY A 209 3.32 2.84 -17.82
CA GLY A 209 4.58 2.11 -17.94
C GLY A 209 4.98 1.87 -19.40
N PRO A 210 6.21 1.40 -19.67
CA PRO A 210 6.55 0.98 -21.03
C PRO A 210 5.62 -0.14 -21.50
N PRO A 211 5.27 -0.18 -22.80
CA PRO A 211 4.43 -1.23 -23.34
C PRO A 211 5.12 -2.59 -23.22
N ILE A 212 4.40 -3.59 -22.72
CA ILE A 212 4.91 -4.94 -22.51
C ILE A 212 4.35 -5.92 -23.54
N ARG A 213 3.07 -5.78 -23.92
CA ARG A 213 2.41 -6.68 -24.88
C ARG A 213 1.35 -5.90 -25.67
N LEU A 214 1.31 -6.10 -26.99
CA LEU A 214 0.36 -5.45 -27.90
C LEU A 214 0.29 -3.92 -27.75
N GLY A 215 1.41 -3.28 -27.43
CA GLY A 215 1.47 -1.83 -27.21
C GLY A 215 0.85 -1.34 -25.90
N LYS A 216 0.39 -2.24 -25.01
CA LYS A 216 -0.20 -1.90 -23.71
C LYS A 216 0.82 -2.05 -22.56
N PRO A 217 0.81 -1.14 -21.57
CA PRO A 217 1.55 -1.32 -20.31
C PRO A 217 0.94 -2.44 -19.46
N TYR A 218 1.69 -2.92 -18.47
CA TYR A 218 1.21 -3.95 -17.53
C TYR A 218 -0.09 -3.54 -16.81
N SER A 219 -0.19 -2.29 -16.34
CA SER A 219 -1.37 -1.77 -15.64
C SER A 219 -2.64 -1.92 -16.48
N ALA A 220 -2.58 -1.55 -17.75
CA ALA A 220 -3.70 -1.68 -18.68
C ALA A 220 -4.08 -3.15 -18.97
N LEU A 221 -3.08 -4.04 -19.09
CA LEU A 221 -3.30 -5.47 -19.37
C LEU A 221 -3.98 -6.21 -18.21
N VAL A 222 -3.75 -5.77 -16.97
CA VAL A 222 -4.32 -6.41 -15.76
C VAL A 222 -5.29 -5.50 -15.01
N HIS A 223 -5.77 -4.45 -15.67
CA HIS A 223 -6.77 -3.48 -15.20
C HIS A 223 -6.46 -2.87 -13.83
N LEU A 224 -5.20 -2.50 -13.58
CA LEU A 224 -4.82 -1.80 -12.35
C LEU A 224 -5.27 -0.34 -12.38
N ALA A 225 -5.70 0.18 -11.24
CA ALA A 225 -6.11 1.55 -11.07
C ALA A 225 -4.91 2.52 -11.14
N GLU A 226 -5.01 3.50 -12.04
CA GLU A 226 -3.98 4.50 -12.28
C GLU A 226 -4.25 5.85 -11.63
N SER A 227 -5.47 6.04 -11.07
CA SER A 227 -5.87 7.28 -10.41
C SER A 227 -6.85 7.03 -9.25
N VAL A 228 -7.06 8.07 -8.43
CA VAL A 228 -8.02 8.06 -7.32
C VAL A 228 -9.48 7.88 -7.75
N HIS A 229 -9.81 8.08 -9.02
CA HIS A 229 -11.17 7.92 -9.56
C HIS A 229 -11.76 6.53 -9.27
N ALA A 230 -10.96 5.47 -9.44
CA ALA A 230 -11.38 4.10 -9.14
C ALA A 230 -11.61 3.89 -7.63
N PHE A 231 -10.73 4.45 -6.79
CA PHE A 231 -10.89 4.42 -5.33
C PHE A 231 -12.19 5.11 -4.90
N VAL A 232 -12.49 6.30 -5.44
CA VAL A 232 -13.72 7.02 -5.11
C VAL A 232 -14.96 6.26 -5.57
N ALA A 233 -14.98 5.80 -6.83
CA ALA A 233 -16.11 5.07 -7.40
C ALA A 233 -16.45 3.79 -6.63
N VAL A 234 -15.43 2.94 -6.39
CA VAL A 234 -15.61 1.65 -5.71
C VAL A 234 -15.93 1.85 -4.23
N GLY A 235 -15.26 2.79 -3.55
CA GLY A 235 -15.50 3.09 -2.14
C GLY A 235 -16.93 3.57 -1.90
N GLU A 236 -17.40 4.54 -2.68
CA GLU A 236 -18.78 5.02 -2.59
C GLU A 236 -19.79 3.96 -3.04
N GLY A 237 -19.46 3.13 -4.03
CA GLY A 237 -20.24 1.96 -4.40
C GLY A 237 -20.45 1.00 -3.22
N LEU A 238 -19.38 0.58 -2.57
CA LEU A 238 -19.41 -0.29 -1.38
C LEU A 238 -20.23 0.33 -0.24
N ARG A 239 -20.08 1.64 -0.01
CA ARG A 239 -20.83 2.36 1.04
C ARG A 239 -22.33 2.43 0.75
N ARG A 240 -22.74 2.65 -0.51
CA ARG A 240 -24.16 2.60 -0.92
C ARG A 240 -24.74 1.20 -0.71
N GLU A 241 -23.94 0.18 -0.94
CA GLU A 241 -24.28 -1.20 -0.61
C GLU A 241 -24.19 -1.50 0.91
N GLY A 242 -23.84 -0.54 1.75
CA GLY A 242 -23.82 -0.71 3.21
C GLY A 242 -22.59 -1.44 3.76
N PHE A 243 -21.51 -1.53 2.99
CA PHE A 243 -20.21 -2.05 3.42
C PHE A 243 -19.27 -0.92 3.87
N SER A 244 -18.28 -1.27 4.69
CA SER A 244 -17.41 -0.31 5.36
C SER A 244 -16.17 0.06 4.53
N ALA A 245 -16.34 0.80 3.44
CA ALA A 245 -15.24 1.57 2.85
C ALA A 245 -15.14 2.96 3.51
N PRO A 246 -13.94 3.59 3.56
CA PRO A 246 -13.74 4.91 4.14
C PRO A 246 -14.69 5.96 3.54
N ALA A 247 -15.36 6.74 4.38
CA ALA A 247 -16.06 7.93 3.91
C ALA A 247 -15.08 8.93 3.27
N ILE A 248 -15.51 9.66 2.24
CA ILE A 248 -14.71 10.72 1.63
C ILE A 248 -15.18 12.06 2.21
N TYR A 249 -14.29 12.75 2.93
CA TYR A 249 -14.54 14.07 3.50
C TYR A 249 -14.19 15.20 2.50
N GLY A 250 -13.26 14.95 1.58
CA GLY A 250 -12.92 15.86 0.50
C GLY A 250 -12.14 15.15 -0.61
N ALA A 251 -12.23 15.66 -1.85
CA ALA A 251 -11.49 15.13 -2.98
C ALA A 251 -11.04 16.22 -3.97
N ASP A 252 -9.78 16.16 -4.40
CA ASP A 252 -9.25 16.80 -5.61
C ASP A 252 -8.75 15.68 -6.54
N LEU A 253 -9.61 15.29 -7.49
CA LEU A 253 -9.39 14.12 -8.35
C LEU A 253 -8.29 14.35 -9.38
N GLU A 254 -8.09 15.59 -9.83
CA GLU A 254 -7.09 15.95 -10.84
C GLU A 254 -5.68 15.88 -10.25
N SER A 255 -5.53 16.39 -9.03
CA SER A 255 -4.25 16.33 -8.29
C SER A 255 -4.02 14.99 -7.59
N GLY A 256 -5.05 14.12 -7.53
CA GLY A 256 -4.99 12.82 -6.87
C GLY A 256 -4.90 12.92 -5.35
N LEU A 257 -5.63 13.86 -4.75
CA LEU A 257 -5.66 14.09 -3.31
C LEU A 257 -7.04 13.75 -2.74
N LEU A 258 -7.09 12.98 -1.66
CA LEU A 258 -8.34 12.69 -0.94
C LEU A 258 -8.15 12.90 0.55
N VAL A 259 -9.19 13.37 1.24
CA VAL A 259 -9.30 13.32 2.70
C VAL A 259 -10.40 12.32 3.02
N ILE A 260 -10.04 11.23 3.69
CA ILE A 260 -10.92 10.08 3.94
C ILE A 260 -11.04 9.75 5.42
N GLU A 261 -12.05 8.95 5.75
CA GLU A 261 -12.26 8.40 7.08
C GLU A 261 -11.07 7.55 7.54
N ASP A 262 -10.64 7.77 8.77
CA ASP A 262 -9.69 6.93 9.47
C ASP A 262 -10.43 5.73 10.09
N LEU A 263 -10.39 4.59 9.40
CA LEU A 263 -10.99 3.33 9.86
C LEU A 263 -10.23 2.71 11.06
N GLY A 264 -9.11 3.30 11.50
CA GLY A 264 -8.27 2.74 12.54
C GLY A 264 -7.28 1.69 12.01
N SER A 265 -6.82 0.81 12.90
CA SER A 265 -5.72 -0.13 12.59
C SER A 265 -5.89 -1.49 13.27
N ALA A 266 -7.08 -1.81 13.78
CA ALA A 266 -7.32 -3.08 14.45
C ALA A 266 -7.25 -4.23 13.41
N PRO A 267 -6.36 -5.22 13.60
CA PRO A 267 -6.06 -6.20 12.54
C PRO A 267 -7.05 -7.37 12.54
N VAL A 268 -7.22 -8.07 11.42
CA VAL A 268 -7.98 -9.35 11.40
C VAL A 268 -7.10 -10.60 11.59
N ALA A 269 -5.77 -10.43 11.54
CA ALA A 269 -4.77 -11.46 11.78
C ALA A 269 -3.55 -10.86 12.48
N ASP A 270 -2.83 -11.64 13.27
CA ASP A 270 -1.61 -11.22 13.94
C ASP A 270 -0.45 -12.21 13.68
N ALA A 271 0.60 -12.13 14.49
CA ALA A 271 1.76 -13.02 14.38
C ALA A 271 1.43 -14.50 14.68
N ALA A 272 0.38 -14.78 15.46
CA ALA A 272 -0.06 -16.13 15.78
C ALA A 272 -0.93 -16.74 14.68
N GLY A 273 -1.61 -15.91 13.88
CA GLY A 273 -2.39 -16.37 12.74
C GLY A 273 -3.63 -15.51 12.45
N PRO A 274 -4.52 -16.00 11.58
CA PRO A 274 -5.83 -15.40 11.38
C PRO A 274 -6.67 -15.48 12.66
N MET A 275 -7.37 -14.40 13.02
CA MET A 275 -8.34 -14.42 14.11
C MET A 275 -9.65 -15.04 13.60
N PRO A 276 -10.06 -16.24 14.07
CA PRO A 276 -11.13 -17.00 13.42
C PRO A 276 -12.47 -16.25 13.34
N GLU A 277 -12.84 -15.51 14.38
CA GLU A 277 -14.09 -14.74 14.41
C GLU A 277 -14.09 -13.59 13.38
N ARG A 278 -12.96 -12.87 13.25
CA ARG A 278 -12.84 -11.76 12.30
C ARG A 278 -12.80 -12.26 10.86
N TYR A 279 -12.14 -13.40 10.61
CA TYR A 279 -12.18 -14.07 9.31
C TYR A 279 -13.58 -14.59 8.96
N ARG A 280 -14.32 -15.12 9.95
CA ARG A 280 -15.72 -15.53 9.75
C ARG A 280 -16.61 -14.34 9.37
N ALA A 281 -16.46 -13.21 10.07
CA ALA A 281 -17.20 -12.00 9.71
C ALA A 281 -16.83 -11.49 8.30
N ALA A 282 -15.56 -11.56 7.91
CA ALA A 282 -15.09 -11.17 6.59
C ALA A 282 -15.65 -12.07 5.47
N ILE A 283 -15.67 -13.39 5.67
CA ILE A 283 -16.21 -14.30 4.66
C ILE A 283 -17.74 -14.19 4.52
N GLU A 284 -18.45 -13.94 5.61
CA GLU A 284 -19.89 -13.69 5.59
C GLU A 284 -20.21 -12.36 4.91
N MET A 285 -19.38 -11.33 5.10
CA MET A 285 -19.46 -10.08 4.36
C MET A 285 -19.29 -10.30 2.84
N LEU A 286 -18.30 -11.09 2.41
CA LEU A 286 -18.15 -11.45 0.99
C LEU A 286 -19.38 -12.18 0.45
N ALA A 287 -19.94 -13.13 1.22
CA ALA A 287 -21.16 -13.82 0.80
C ALA A 287 -22.33 -12.86 0.59
N ALA A 288 -22.48 -11.87 1.48
CA ALA A 288 -23.51 -10.84 1.38
C ALA A 288 -23.26 -9.85 0.22
N LEU A 289 -22.01 -9.52 -0.10
CA LEU A 289 -21.65 -8.70 -1.26
C LEU A 289 -21.98 -9.45 -2.55
N HIS A 290 -21.49 -10.68 -2.69
CA HIS A 290 -21.62 -11.48 -3.91
C HIS A 290 -23.03 -12.03 -4.17
N ALA A 291 -23.96 -11.87 -3.22
CA ALA A 291 -25.37 -12.19 -3.39
C ALA A 291 -26.17 -11.05 -4.04
N ARG A 292 -25.56 -9.87 -4.23
CA ARG A 292 -26.23 -8.70 -4.79
C ARG A 292 -26.08 -8.62 -6.30
N ASP A 293 -27.03 -7.96 -6.94
CA ASP A 293 -26.90 -7.51 -8.33
C ASP A 293 -26.13 -6.18 -8.34
N LEU A 294 -24.87 -6.23 -8.74
CA LEU A 294 -23.93 -5.11 -8.62
C LEU A 294 -23.61 -4.51 -10.00
N PRO A 295 -23.67 -3.17 -10.14
CA PRO A 295 -23.45 -2.54 -11.44
C PRO A 295 -21.98 -2.59 -11.86
N GLY A 296 -21.74 -2.75 -13.17
CA GLY A 296 -20.41 -2.65 -13.78
C GLY A 296 -19.96 -1.21 -14.07
N GLN A 297 -20.78 -0.22 -13.75
CA GLN A 297 -20.46 1.20 -13.88
C GLN A 297 -20.84 1.93 -12.59
N LEU A 298 -19.90 2.70 -12.06
CA LEU A 298 -20.00 3.36 -10.76
C LEU A 298 -19.84 4.88 -10.95
N PRO A 299 -20.74 5.71 -10.40
CA PRO A 299 -20.59 7.15 -10.47
C PRO A 299 -19.43 7.62 -9.58
N ILE A 300 -18.68 8.59 -10.07
CA ILE A 300 -17.60 9.28 -9.34
C ILE A 300 -18.11 10.63 -8.85
N VAL A 301 -18.53 11.47 -9.80
CA VAL A 301 -19.19 12.78 -9.63
C VAL A 301 -20.32 12.89 -10.66
N PRO A 302 -21.26 13.85 -10.55
CA PRO A 302 -22.32 14.01 -11.54
C PRO A 302 -21.76 14.09 -12.97
N GLY A 303 -22.19 13.17 -13.84
CA GLY A 303 -21.76 13.09 -15.24
C GLY A 303 -20.46 12.31 -15.50
N GLN A 304 -19.73 11.87 -14.48
CA GLN A 304 -18.52 11.06 -14.62
C GLN A 304 -18.68 9.69 -13.97
N HIS A 305 -18.36 8.63 -14.72
CA HIS A 305 -18.49 7.25 -14.28
C HIS A 305 -17.18 6.49 -14.45
N HIS A 306 -16.90 5.61 -13.50
CA HIS A 306 -15.87 4.58 -13.59
C HIS A 306 -16.50 3.27 -14.07
N LYS A 307 -16.00 2.72 -15.17
CA LYS A 307 -16.38 1.39 -15.63
C LYS A 307 -15.47 0.35 -14.99
N LEU A 308 -16.06 -0.63 -14.32
CA LEU A 308 -15.33 -1.80 -13.84
C LEU A 308 -15.03 -2.70 -15.02
N GLU A 309 -13.74 -2.89 -15.28
CA GLU A 309 -13.30 -3.81 -16.33
C GLU A 309 -13.60 -5.26 -15.93
N ARG A 310 -13.76 -6.12 -16.93
CA ARG A 310 -14.00 -7.55 -16.70
C ARG A 310 -12.68 -8.21 -16.35
N TYR A 311 -12.69 -9.10 -15.36
CA TYR A 311 -11.52 -9.92 -15.09
C TYR A 311 -11.45 -11.03 -16.15
N ASP A 312 -10.85 -10.69 -17.29
CA ASP A 312 -10.90 -11.49 -18.48
C ASP A 312 -9.75 -12.52 -18.57
N LEU A 313 -9.81 -13.29 -19.66
CA LEU A 313 -8.85 -14.35 -19.94
C LEU A 313 -7.44 -13.80 -20.18
N GLU A 314 -7.32 -12.63 -20.81
CA GLU A 314 -6.04 -11.97 -21.07
C GLU A 314 -5.35 -11.61 -19.74
N ALA A 315 -6.07 -10.92 -18.85
CA ALA A 315 -5.57 -10.53 -17.54
C ALA A 315 -5.16 -11.73 -16.69
N LEU A 316 -6.04 -12.73 -16.55
CA LEU A 316 -5.78 -13.91 -15.70
C LEU A 316 -4.60 -14.76 -16.22
N THR A 317 -4.45 -14.87 -17.55
CA THR A 317 -3.37 -15.66 -18.16
C THR A 317 -2.02 -14.93 -18.06
N ILE A 318 -1.97 -13.63 -18.36
CA ILE A 318 -0.75 -12.81 -18.24
C ILE A 318 -0.21 -12.84 -16.81
N GLU A 319 -1.09 -12.78 -15.81
CA GLU A 319 -0.70 -12.90 -14.42
C GLU A 319 -0.14 -14.27 -14.07
N ALA A 320 -0.70 -15.36 -14.63
CA ALA A 320 -0.18 -16.71 -14.43
C ALA A 320 1.20 -16.90 -15.09
N GLU A 321 1.45 -16.25 -16.24
CA GLU A 321 2.74 -16.29 -16.95
C GLU A 321 3.91 -15.74 -16.12
N LEU A 322 3.66 -14.94 -15.07
CA LEU A 322 4.71 -14.51 -14.14
C LEU A 322 5.46 -15.69 -13.52
N LEU A 323 4.81 -16.85 -13.39
CA LEU A 323 5.48 -18.08 -12.98
C LEU A 323 6.58 -18.49 -13.96
N LEU A 324 6.33 -18.44 -15.28
CA LEU A 324 7.29 -18.84 -16.31
C LEU A 324 8.51 -17.94 -16.35
N ASP A 325 8.32 -16.65 -16.10
CA ASP A 325 9.40 -15.66 -16.20
C ASP A 325 10.26 -15.59 -14.94
N TRP A 326 9.66 -15.81 -13.76
CA TRP A 326 10.34 -15.57 -12.48
C TRP A 326 10.51 -16.83 -11.64
N TYR A 327 9.43 -17.54 -11.35
CA TYR A 327 9.48 -18.69 -10.43
C TYR A 327 10.08 -19.94 -11.09
N PHE A 328 9.77 -20.20 -12.36
CA PHE A 328 10.27 -21.37 -13.08
C PHE A 328 11.80 -21.37 -13.17
N PRO A 329 12.49 -20.29 -13.60
CA PRO A 329 13.96 -20.25 -13.59
C PRO A 329 14.55 -20.37 -12.18
N TYR A 330 13.83 -19.86 -11.17
CA TYR A 330 14.24 -19.98 -9.77
C TYR A 330 14.18 -21.42 -9.26
N ALA A 331 13.07 -22.13 -9.50
CA ALA A 331 12.80 -23.47 -8.98
C ALA A 331 13.46 -24.57 -9.83
N ALA A 332 13.31 -24.53 -11.15
CA ALA A 332 13.82 -25.54 -12.06
C ALA A 332 15.29 -25.34 -12.46
N LYS A 333 15.91 -24.22 -12.06
CA LYS A 333 17.29 -23.83 -12.41
C LYS A 333 17.57 -23.80 -13.92
N ARG A 334 16.53 -23.60 -14.73
CA ARG A 334 16.58 -23.50 -16.19
C ARG A 334 15.47 -22.60 -16.71
N SER A 335 15.63 -22.05 -17.91
CA SER A 335 14.56 -21.30 -18.58
C SER A 335 13.53 -22.26 -19.21
N PRO A 336 12.23 -21.91 -19.23
CA PRO A 336 11.23 -22.68 -19.96
C PRO A 336 11.44 -22.51 -21.47
N ASN A 337 11.48 -23.62 -22.21
CA ASN A 337 11.54 -23.60 -23.67
C ASN A 337 10.17 -23.25 -24.29
N ALA A 338 10.12 -23.05 -25.61
CA ALA A 338 8.91 -22.64 -26.31
C ALA A 338 7.73 -23.61 -26.10
N SER A 339 7.98 -24.92 -26.13
CA SER A 339 6.94 -25.95 -25.92
C SER A 339 6.36 -25.90 -24.50
N VAL A 340 7.21 -25.73 -23.49
CA VAL A 340 6.80 -25.57 -22.08
C VAL A 340 5.93 -24.32 -21.91
N ARG A 341 6.30 -23.20 -22.53
CA ARG A 341 5.51 -21.96 -22.48
C ARG A 341 4.17 -22.09 -23.18
N LEU A 342 4.15 -22.62 -24.40
CA LEU A 342 2.91 -22.76 -25.18
C LEU A 342 1.91 -23.69 -24.50
N SER A 343 2.37 -24.86 -24.03
CA SER A 343 1.51 -25.80 -23.30
C SER A 343 0.95 -25.21 -22.00
N PHE A 344 1.74 -24.41 -21.28
CA PHE A 344 1.26 -23.72 -20.08
C PHE A 344 0.12 -22.76 -20.37
N VAL A 345 0.30 -21.90 -21.37
CA VAL A 345 -0.69 -20.89 -21.76
C VAL A 345 -1.97 -21.56 -22.25
N ASP A 346 -1.88 -22.57 -23.11
CA ASP A 346 -3.02 -23.30 -23.65
C ASP A 346 -3.86 -24.00 -22.54
N LEU A 347 -3.18 -24.61 -21.57
CA LEU A 347 -3.83 -25.24 -20.42
C LEU A 347 -4.54 -24.22 -19.53
N TRP A 348 -3.92 -23.07 -19.26
CA TRP A 348 -4.55 -22.01 -18.46
C TRP A 348 -5.74 -21.39 -19.18
N VAL A 349 -5.60 -21.09 -20.47
CA VAL A 349 -6.70 -20.57 -21.29
C VAL A 349 -7.89 -21.52 -21.25
N SER A 350 -7.66 -22.80 -21.52
CA SER A 350 -8.70 -23.83 -21.49
C SER A 350 -9.35 -23.98 -20.12
N ALA A 351 -8.56 -23.90 -19.05
CA ALA A 351 -9.07 -24.05 -17.69
C ALA A 351 -9.90 -22.85 -17.24
N LEU A 352 -9.53 -21.63 -17.62
CA LEU A 352 -10.16 -20.38 -17.18
C LEU A 352 -11.46 -20.03 -17.91
N GLU A 353 -11.69 -20.59 -19.10
CA GLU A 353 -12.87 -20.30 -19.93
C GLU A 353 -14.22 -20.39 -19.18
N PRO A 354 -14.49 -21.43 -18.35
CA PRO A 354 -15.74 -21.52 -17.60
C PRO A 354 -15.88 -20.44 -16.52
N VAL A 355 -14.76 -19.99 -15.94
CA VAL A 355 -14.76 -18.96 -14.89
C VAL A 355 -15.05 -17.58 -15.47
N VAL A 356 -14.42 -17.23 -16.58
CA VAL A 356 -14.64 -15.93 -17.24
C VAL A 356 -16.04 -15.84 -17.87
N SER A 357 -16.59 -16.97 -18.30
CA SER A 357 -17.96 -17.08 -18.82
C SER A 357 -19.03 -17.14 -17.73
N GLY A 358 -18.65 -17.52 -16.51
CA GLY A 358 -19.52 -17.70 -15.36
C GLY A 358 -20.08 -16.40 -14.75
N PRO A 359 -20.71 -16.52 -13.56
CA PRO A 359 -21.30 -15.39 -12.85
C PRO A 359 -20.26 -14.35 -12.48
N LYS A 360 -20.63 -13.08 -12.58
CA LYS A 360 -19.75 -11.93 -12.34
C LYS A 360 -20.33 -11.06 -11.23
N THR A 361 -19.44 -10.59 -10.37
CA THR A 361 -19.71 -9.66 -9.27
C THR A 361 -18.53 -8.71 -9.16
N TRP A 362 -18.62 -7.71 -8.28
CA TRP A 362 -17.42 -7.02 -7.81
C TRP A 362 -16.47 -8.03 -7.19
N THR A 363 -15.28 -8.15 -7.77
CA THR A 363 -14.14 -8.90 -7.26
C THR A 363 -13.08 -7.88 -6.84
N LEU A 364 -12.86 -7.78 -5.54
CA LEU A 364 -11.98 -6.79 -4.90
C LEU A 364 -10.49 -7.12 -5.13
N ARG A 365 -10.16 -8.38 -5.43
CA ARG A 365 -8.82 -8.94 -5.71
C ARG A 365 -7.92 -9.04 -4.48
N ASP A 366 -7.76 -7.96 -3.74
CA ASP A 366 -6.85 -7.86 -2.59
C ASP A 366 -7.58 -7.96 -1.24
N PHE A 367 -8.60 -8.83 -1.18
CA PHE A 367 -9.37 -9.12 0.03
C PHE A 367 -8.63 -10.10 0.97
N HIS A 368 -7.67 -9.58 1.73
CA HIS A 368 -6.80 -10.36 2.63
C HIS A 368 -6.33 -9.53 3.84
N SER A 369 -5.68 -10.15 4.83
CA SER A 369 -5.56 -9.57 6.19
C SER A 369 -4.99 -8.16 6.32
N PRO A 370 -3.97 -7.71 5.55
CA PRO A 370 -3.50 -6.33 5.65
C PRO A 370 -4.50 -5.28 5.18
N ASN A 371 -5.48 -5.68 4.36
CA ASN A 371 -6.44 -4.78 3.72
C ASN A 371 -7.83 -4.80 4.40
N LEU A 372 -7.91 -5.50 5.55
CA LEU A 372 -9.12 -5.62 6.35
C LEU A 372 -8.88 -5.03 7.74
N ILE A 373 -9.73 -4.07 8.13
CA ILE A 373 -9.66 -3.40 9.43
C ILE A 373 -10.88 -3.79 10.25
N TRP A 374 -10.66 -4.24 11.48
CA TRP A 374 -11.75 -4.57 12.40
C TRP A 374 -12.34 -3.31 13.02
N LEU A 375 -13.66 -3.15 12.90
CA LEU A 375 -14.40 -1.99 13.38
C LEU A 375 -15.34 -2.44 14.51
N GLU A 376 -14.81 -2.51 15.73
CA GLU A 376 -15.51 -3.07 16.90
C GLU A 376 -16.87 -2.40 17.14
N ASP A 377 -16.94 -1.08 16.95
CA ASP A 377 -18.13 -0.26 17.22
C ASP A 377 -19.20 -0.34 16.12
N ARG A 378 -18.95 -1.04 15.01
CA ARG A 378 -19.93 -1.25 13.93
C ARG A 378 -20.67 -2.57 14.11
N GLU A 379 -21.78 -2.76 13.39
CA GLU A 379 -22.61 -3.97 13.51
C GLU A 379 -22.65 -4.79 12.22
N GLY A 380 -22.80 -6.11 12.36
CA GLY A 380 -22.91 -7.04 11.24
C GLY A 380 -21.70 -6.96 10.30
N HIS A 381 -21.97 -6.98 8.99
CA HIS A 381 -20.92 -6.87 7.97
C HIS A 381 -20.15 -5.54 8.02
N ARG A 382 -20.68 -4.51 8.68
CA ARG A 382 -19.98 -3.23 8.84
C ARG A 382 -18.80 -3.32 9.80
N LYS A 383 -18.65 -4.40 10.57
CA LYS A 383 -17.45 -4.66 11.38
C LYS A 383 -16.18 -4.86 10.54
N VAL A 384 -16.32 -5.10 9.24
CA VAL A 384 -15.18 -5.35 8.33
C VAL A 384 -14.93 -4.12 7.48
N GLY A 385 -13.98 -3.30 7.93
CA GLY A 385 -13.45 -2.16 7.18
C GLY A 385 -12.59 -2.62 6.00
N LEU A 386 -12.78 -2.00 4.85
CA LEU A 386 -12.11 -2.35 3.60
C LEU A 386 -11.15 -1.22 3.20
N ILE A 387 -9.92 -1.57 2.85
CA ILE A 387 -8.99 -0.66 2.17
C ILE A 387 -8.43 -1.36 0.93
N ASP A 388 -7.73 -0.59 0.09
CA ASP A 388 -7.04 -1.12 -1.10
C ASP A 388 -7.95 -1.83 -2.14
N TYR A 389 -9.20 -1.37 -2.25
CA TYR A 389 -10.23 -1.94 -3.13
C TYR A 389 -10.28 -1.31 -4.53
N GLN A 390 -9.40 -0.36 -4.85
CA GLN A 390 -9.46 0.39 -6.12
C GLN A 390 -9.23 -0.48 -7.37
N ASP A 391 -8.59 -1.64 -7.22
CA ASP A 391 -8.31 -2.57 -8.32
C ASP A 391 -9.48 -3.54 -8.57
N CYS A 392 -10.66 -3.24 -7.99
CA CYS A 392 -11.89 -4.00 -8.16
C CYS A 392 -12.26 -4.15 -9.65
N VAL A 393 -12.71 -5.34 -10.01
CA VAL A 393 -13.12 -5.73 -11.37
C VAL A 393 -14.44 -6.50 -11.35
N MET A 394 -15.09 -6.64 -12.50
CA MET A 394 -16.20 -7.58 -12.69
C MET A 394 -15.65 -8.99 -12.93
N GLY A 395 -15.59 -9.80 -11.87
CA GLY A 395 -14.98 -11.13 -11.88
C GLY A 395 -15.80 -12.18 -11.14
N HIS A 396 -15.27 -13.40 -11.09
CA HIS A 396 -15.94 -14.52 -10.41
C HIS A 396 -15.77 -14.40 -8.88
N PRO A 397 -16.84 -14.60 -8.08
CA PRO A 397 -16.83 -14.37 -6.63
C PRO A 397 -15.81 -15.22 -5.85
N ALA A 398 -15.45 -16.39 -6.38
CA ALA A 398 -14.51 -17.28 -5.70
C ALA A 398 -13.10 -16.68 -5.57
N TYR A 399 -12.73 -15.67 -6.37
CA TYR A 399 -11.41 -15.04 -6.27
C TYR A 399 -11.17 -14.40 -4.89
N ASP A 400 -12.13 -13.61 -4.39
CA ASP A 400 -11.98 -12.95 -3.09
C ASP A 400 -12.08 -13.95 -1.92
N VAL A 401 -12.89 -15.00 -2.09
CA VAL A 401 -12.99 -16.10 -1.12
C VAL A 401 -11.65 -16.82 -0.97
N VAL A 402 -10.99 -17.11 -2.10
CA VAL A 402 -9.61 -17.63 -2.11
C VAL A 402 -8.64 -16.63 -1.49
N SER A 403 -8.75 -15.34 -1.80
CA SER A 403 -7.81 -14.32 -1.32
C SER A 403 -7.75 -14.26 0.21
N LEU A 404 -8.90 -14.46 0.88
CA LEU A 404 -9.02 -14.57 2.34
C LEU A 404 -8.62 -15.95 2.87
N ALA A 405 -9.20 -17.01 2.31
CA ALA A 405 -9.07 -18.36 2.87
C ALA A 405 -7.69 -18.99 2.59
N GLN A 406 -6.97 -18.48 1.60
CA GLN A 406 -5.60 -18.82 1.23
C GLN A 406 -4.71 -17.57 1.24
N ASP A 407 -4.77 -16.84 2.36
CA ASP A 407 -4.02 -15.60 2.57
C ASP A 407 -2.51 -15.83 2.41
N ALA A 408 -1.86 -15.08 1.52
CA ALA A 408 -0.43 -15.24 1.28
C ALA A 408 0.43 -14.65 2.42
N ARG A 409 -0.12 -13.73 3.22
CA ARG A 409 0.59 -12.97 4.25
C ARG A 409 0.65 -13.73 5.57
N VAL A 410 -0.42 -14.45 5.92
CA VAL A 410 -0.52 -15.28 7.14
C VAL A 410 -0.89 -16.72 6.80
N THR A 411 -0.39 -17.71 7.56
CA THR A 411 -0.78 -19.11 7.33
C THR A 411 -2.19 -19.32 7.85
N VAL A 412 -3.15 -19.51 6.95
CA VAL A 412 -4.50 -19.98 7.29
C VAL A 412 -4.46 -21.50 7.50
N PRO A 413 -4.83 -22.02 8.69
CA PRO A 413 -4.94 -23.46 8.91
C PRO A 413 -6.01 -24.08 8.01
N GLU A 414 -5.77 -25.28 7.49
CA GLU A 414 -6.70 -25.96 6.57
C GLU A 414 -8.10 -26.17 7.16
N ALA A 415 -8.17 -26.49 8.46
CA ALA A 415 -9.46 -26.59 9.16
C ALA A 415 -10.24 -25.27 9.15
N LEU A 416 -9.55 -24.13 9.28
CA LEU A 416 -10.19 -22.81 9.23
C LEU A 416 -10.61 -22.47 7.80
N GLU A 417 -9.78 -22.72 6.79
CA GLU A 417 -10.15 -22.54 5.39
C GLU A 417 -11.43 -23.30 5.04
N LEU A 418 -11.51 -24.59 5.39
CA LEU A 418 -12.70 -25.41 5.16
C LEU A 418 -13.93 -24.83 5.86
N GLN A 419 -13.78 -24.33 7.09
CA GLN A 419 -14.87 -23.66 7.81
C GLN A 419 -15.33 -22.36 7.12
N LEU A 420 -14.39 -21.55 6.62
CA LEU A 420 -14.70 -20.30 5.92
C LEU A 420 -15.43 -20.58 4.60
N VAL A 421 -14.93 -21.50 3.79
CA VAL A 421 -15.57 -21.89 2.52
C VAL A 421 -16.96 -22.48 2.78
N ALA A 422 -17.11 -23.32 3.82
CA ALA A 422 -18.42 -23.85 4.20
C ALA A 422 -19.40 -22.77 4.67
N ALA A 423 -18.92 -21.77 5.42
CA ALA A 423 -19.74 -20.62 5.84
C ALA A 423 -20.19 -19.79 4.63
N TYR A 424 -19.28 -19.50 3.70
CA TYR A 424 -19.58 -18.81 2.45
C TYR A 424 -20.67 -19.53 1.64
N VAL A 425 -20.48 -20.83 1.38
CA VAL A 425 -21.43 -21.64 0.62
C VAL A 425 -22.79 -21.69 1.30
N ARG A 426 -22.82 -21.83 2.63
CA ARG A 426 -24.08 -21.82 3.40
C ARG A 426 -24.83 -20.51 3.23
N ALA A 427 -24.15 -19.38 3.42
CA ALA A 427 -24.75 -18.06 3.27
C ALA A 427 -25.25 -17.84 1.82
N ARG A 428 -24.47 -18.24 0.82
CA ARG A 428 -24.87 -18.16 -0.59
C ARG A 428 -26.09 -19.01 -0.92
N ARG A 429 -26.19 -20.22 -0.38
CA ARG A 429 -27.38 -21.09 -0.56
C ARG A 429 -28.62 -20.58 0.15
N GLN A 430 -28.44 -19.87 1.26
CA GLN A 430 -29.55 -19.23 1.97
C GLN A 430 -30.10 -18.05 1.16
N ALA A 431 -29.22 -17.27 0.52
CA ALA A 431 -29.62 -16.16 -0.36
C ALA A 431 -30.17 -16.64 -1.71
N ASP A 432 -29.59 -17.70 -2.27
CA ASP A 432 -29.96 -18.29 -3.55
C ASP A 432 -29.98 -19.83 -3.45
N PRO A 433 -31.17 -20.45 -3.34
CA PRO A 433 -31.30 -21.91 -3.31
C PRO A 433 -30.77 -22.63 -4.55
N GLN A 434 -30.61 -21.94 -5.69
CA GLN A 434 -30.07 -22.48 -6.94
C GLN A 434 -28.54 -22.37 -7.05
N PHE A 435 -27.87 -21.84 -6.01
CA PHE A 435 -26.41 -21.70 -6.00
C PHE A 435 -25.70 -23.04 -6.26
N ASP A 436 -24.98 -23.11 -7.39
CA ASP A 436 -24.24 -24.30 -7.80
C ASP A 436 -22.93 -24.45 -7.00
N VAL A 437 -23.00 -25.28 -5.96
CA VAL A 437 -21.87 -25.58 -5.08
C VAL A 437 -20.74 -26.27 -5.85
N ALA A 438 -21.05 -27.18 -6.77
CA ALA A 438 -20.03 -27.95 -7.48
C ALA A 438 -19.24 -27.05 -8.43
N ALA A 439 -19.93 -26.20 -9.19
CA ALA A 439 -19.29 -25.20 -10.05
C ALA A 439 -18.46 -24.20 -9.22
N PHE A 440 -18.99 -23.74 -8.07
CA PHE A 440 -18.24 -22.86 -7.18
C PHE A 440 -16.97 -23.53 -6.62
N THR A 441 -17.04 -24.78 -6.18
CA THR A 441 -15.87 -25.51 -5.66
C THR A 441 -14.80 -25.69 -6.74
N ALA A 442 -15.20 -26.00 -7.98
CA ALA A 442 -14.26 -26.08 -9.10
C ALA A 442 -13.60 -24.72 -9.40
N ALA A 443 -14.39 -23.64 -9.40
CA ALA A 443 -13.89 -22.28 -9.59
C ALA A 443 -12.97 -21.82 -8.44
N TYR A 444 -13.27 -22.18 -7.20
CA TYR A 444 -12.45 -21.91 -6.02
C TYR A 444 -11.08 -22.58 -6.15
N ALA A 445 -11.03 -23.87 -6.51
CA ALA A 445 -9.76 -24.57 -6.73
C ALA A 445 -8.96 -23.95 -7.88
N LEU A 446 -9.63 -23.65 -9.01
CA LEU A 446 -8.98 -23.08 -10.19
C LEU A 446 -8.40 -21.69 -9.92
N LEU A 447 -9.18 -20.78 -9.34
CA LEU A 447 -8.72 -19.42 -9.00
C LEU A 447 -7.71 -19.43 -7.85
N GLY A 448 -7.81 -20.38 -6.93
CA GLY A 448 -6.76 -20.70 -5.96
C GLY A 448 -5.43 -21.04 -6.62
N ALA A 449 -5.46 -21.95 -7.59
CA ALA A 449 -4.27 -22.30 -8.36
C ALA A 449 -3.74 -21.11 -9.18
N GLN A 450 -4.62 -20.33 -9.84
CA GLN A 450 -4.22 -19.17 -10.65
C GLN A 450 -3.54 -18.11 -9.79
N ARG A 451 -4.15 -17.75 -8.66
CA ARG A 451 -3.63 -16.74 -7.73
C ARG A 451 -2.31 -17.19 -7.11
N ALA A 452 -2.22 -18.45 -6.65
CA ALA A 452 -0.98 -18.96 -6.08
C ALA A 452 0.15 -18.96 -7.14
N THR A 453 -0.15 -19.38 -8.37
CA THR A 453 0.78 -19.33 -9.52
C THR A 453 1.30 -17.92 -9.79
N LYS A 454 0.40 -16.94 -9.86
CA LYS A 454 0.73 -15.51 -9.99
C LYS A 454 1.65 -15.05 -8.85
N ILE A 455 1.29 -15.36 -7.60
CA ILE A 455 2.01 -14.90 -6.41
C ILE A 455 3.43 -15.48 -6.34
N LEU A 456 3.63 -16.76 -6.68
CA LEU A 456 4.96 -17.37 -6.76
C LEU A 456 5.88 -16.58 -7.71
N GLY A 457 5.38 -16.19 -8.87
CA GLY A 457 6.10 -15.33 -9.81
C GLY A 457 6.40 -13.94 -9.22
N ILE A 458 5.40 -13.31 -8.60
CA ILE A 458 5.53 -11.96 -8.00
C ILE A 458 6.59 -11.94 -6.90
N PHE A 459 6.59 -12.90 -5.97
CA PHE A 459 7.52 -12.90 -4.84
C PHE A 459 8.97 -13.06 -5.29
N ILE A 460 9.23 -13.90 -6.30
CA ILE A 460 10.58 -14.01 -6.89
C ILE A 460 10.97 -12.72 -7.64
N ARG A 461 10.03 -12.08 -8.33
CA ARG A 461 10.28 -10.78 -8.99
C ARG A 461 10.64 -9.69 -7.97
N LEU A 462 9.88 -9.61 -6.87
CA LEU A 462 10.11 -8.63 -5.81
C LEU A 462 11.50 -8.80 -5.18
N ASP A 463 11.95 -10.04 -4.99
CA ASP A 463 13.31 -10.33 -4.53
C ASP A 463 14.37 -9.90 -5.56
N ARG A 464 14.31 -10.45 -6.78
CA ARG A 464 15.39 -10.30 -7.77
C ARG A 464 15.48 -8.94 -8.44
N ARG A 465 14.34 -8.30 -8.70
CA ARG A 465 14.28 -7.02 -9.41
C ARG A 465 14.16 -5.85 -8.46
N ASP A 466 13.35 -6.01 -7.41
CA ASP A 466 12.94 -4.90 -6.54
C ASP A 466 13.68 -4.91 -5.19
N GLY A 467 14.59 -5.87 -4.94
CA GLY A 467 15.44 -5.93 -3.76
C GLY A 467 14.70 -6.22 -2.45
N LYS A 468 13.59 -6.97 -2.51
CA LYS A 468 12.71 -7.27 -1.36
C LYS A 468 12.74 -8.76 -0.96
N PRO A 469 13.84 -9.26 -0.36
CA PRO A 469 13.99 -10.69 -0.04
C PRO A 469 13.02 -11.20 1.04
N ALA A 470 12.46 -10.29 1.86
CA ALA A 470 11.52 -10.64 2.93
C ALA A 470 10.27 -11.39 2.44
N TYR A 471 9.93 -11.31 1.14
CA TYR A 471 8.80 -12.03 0.55
C TYR A 471 9.07 -13.52 0.32
N LEU A 472 10.34 -13.95 0.22
CA LEU A 472 10.70 -15.35 -0.02
C LEU A 472 10.22 -16.28 1.09
N LYS A 473 10.13 -15.78 2.33
CA LYS A 473 9.62 -16.54 3.49
C LYS A 473 8.19 -17.06 3.29
N HIS A 474 7.42 -16.46 2.39
CA HIS A 474 6.05 -16.83 2.11
C HIS A 474 5.92 -17.92 1.04
N LEU A 475 6.96 -18.22 0.27
CA LEU A 475 6.91 -19.20 -0.83
C LEU A 475 6.41 -20.59 -0.40
N PRO A 476 6.91 -21.20 0.70
CA PRO A 476 6.47 -22.55 1.07
C PRO A 476 4.96 -22.65 1.31
N ARG A 477 4.36 -21.59 1.86
CA ARG A 477 2.91 -21.50 2.08
C ARG A 477 2.15 -21.43 0.75
N VAL A 478 2.59 -20.57 -0.16
CA VAL A 478 1.94 -20.40 -1.47
C VAL A 478 2.06 -21.67 -2.30
N GLU A 479 3.20 -22.38 -2.23
CA GLU A 479 3.37 -23.70 -2.83
C GLU A 479 2.42 -24.74 -2.26
N ALA A 480 2.24 -24.77 -0.93
CA ALA A 480 1.28 -25.68 -0.28
C ALA A 480 -0.17 -25.41 -0.73
N TYR A 481 -0.56 -24.14 -0.84
CA TYR A 481 -1.88 -23.76 -1.37
C TYR A 481 -2.05 -24.17 -2.83
N LEU A 482 -1.04 -23.94 -3.67
CA LEU A 482 -1.07 -24.37 -5.07
C LEU A 482 -1.22 -25.90 -5.18
N LYS A 483 -0.46 -26.68 -4.41
CA LYS A 483 -0.57 -28.15 -4.39
C LYS A 483 -1.97 -28.63 -4.03
N ARG A 484 -2.58 -28.04 -2.99
CA ARG A 484 -3.93 -28.40 -2.56
C ARG A 484 -4.98 -28.04 -3.60
N CYS A 485 -4.86 -26.89 -4.26
CA CYS A 485 -5.74 -26.51 -5.36
C CYS A 485 -5.60 -27.47 -6.55
N LEU A 486 -4.36 -27.80 -6.96
CA LEU A 486 -4.07 -28.74 -8.06
C LEU A 486 -4.53 -30.18 -7.77
N ALA A 487 -4.77 -30.55 -6.51
CA ALA A 487 -5.34 -31.84 -6.17
C ALA A 487 -6.79 -32.02 -6.68
N HIS A 488 -7.51 -30.91 -6.94
CA HIS A 488 -8.88 -30.96 -7.44
C HIS A 488 -8.97 -31.63 -8.83
N PRO A 489 -9.93 -32.56 -9.06
CA PRO A 489 -10.01 -33.31 -10.32
C PRO A 489 -10.12 -32.45 -11.59
N ALA A 490 -10.82 -31.32 -11.52
CA ALA A 490 -10.95 -30.39 -12.64
C ALA A 490 -9.59 -29.81 -13.12
N LEU A 491 -8.56 -29.84 -12.27
CA LEU A 491 -7.24 -29.30 -12.57
C LEU A 491 -6.21 -30.39 -12.93
N ALA A 492 -6.63 -31.63 -13.19
CA ALA A 492 -5.71 -32.75 -13.43
C ALA A 492 -4.69 -32.47 -14.56
N LYS A 493 -5.11 -31.82 -15.65
CA LYS A 493 -4.20 -31.44 -16.76
C LYS A 493 -3.17 -30.40 -16.33
N LEU A 494 -3.60 -29.38 -15.58
CA LEU A 494 -2.70 -28.39 -15.01
C LEU A 494 -1.74 -29.07 -14.04
N ARG A 495 -2.23 -29.88 -13.09
CA ARG A 495 -1.40 -30.64 -12.14
C ARG A 495 -0.29 -31.42 -12.85
N GLY A 496 -0.63 -32.18 -13.89
CA GLY A 496 0.34 -32.94 -14.66
C GLY A 496 1.42 -32.06 -15.30
N TRP A 497 1.08 -30.84 -15.74
CA TRP A 497 2.07 -29.88 -16.24
C TRP A 497 3.03 -29.43 -15.14
N TYR A 498 2.54 -29.10 -13.93
CA TYR A 498 3.38 -28.69 -12.81
C TYR A 498 4.31 -29.83 -12.35
N GLU A 499 3.78 -31.04 -12.20
CA GLU A 499 4.53 -32.26 -11.85
C GLU A 499 5.65 -32.55 -12.84
N ALA A 500 5.39 -32.42 -14.14
CA ALA A 500 6.37 -32.71 -15.19
C ALA A 500 7.48 -31.64 -15.31
N ASN A 501 7.21 -30.40 -14.89
CA ASN A 501 8.09 -29.27 -15.18
C ASN A 501 8.78 -28.65 -13.97
N LEU A 502 8.24 -28.84 -12.76
CA LEU A 502 8.75 -28.20 -11.53
C LEU A 502 9.07 -29.24 -10.45
N PRO A 503 10.31 -29.28 -9.93
CA PRO A 503 10.78 -30.36 -9.05
C PRO A 503 10.04 -30.43 -7.71
N GLY A 504 9.53 -29.30 -7.20
CA GLY A 504 8.78 -29.25 -5.95
C GLY A 504 7.33 -29.74 -6.04
N PHE A 505 6.83 -30.03 -7.25
CA PHE A 505 5.43 -30.40 -7.51
C PHE A 505 5.26 -31.84 -7.96
N ALA A 506 6.34 -32.57 -8.24
CA ALA A 506 6.28 -34.00 -8.54
C ALA A 506 5.53 -34.75 -7.43
N ALA A 507 4.65 -35.67 -7.81
CA ALA A 507 4.00 -36.56 -6.86
C ALA A 507 5.09 -37.26 -6.03
N GLN A 508 5.00 -37.20 -4.70
CA GLN A 508 5.74 -38.12 -3.85
C GLN A 508 5.19 -39.52 -4.13
N ALA A 509 5.77 -40.22 -5.10
CA ALA A 509 5.54 -41.63 -5.26
C ALA A 509 6.08 -42.35 -4.02
N GLU A 510 5.17 -42.95 -3.25
CA GLU A 510 5.40 -44.10 -2.37
C GLU A 510 6.44 -43.96 -1.24
N ALA A 511 6.06 -43.26 -0.17
CA ALA A 511 6.61 -43.53 1.18
C ALA A 511 5.70 -44.48 1.99
N MET A 512 4.93 -45.35 1.30
CA MET A 512 3.99 -46.29 1.92
C MET A 512 4.24 -47.76 1.56
N HIS A 513 5.25 -48.07 0.73
CA HIS A 513 5.65 -49.46 0.43
C HIS A 513 6.90 -49.95 1.18
N GLU A 514 7.70 -49.08 1.79
CA GLU A 514 8.89 -49.51 2.57
C GLU A 514 8.65 -49.71 4.07
N ARG A 515 7.40 -49.58 4.56
CA ARG A 515 7.05 -49.88 5.96
C ARG A 515 6.38 -51.24 6.18
N ASP A 516 5.94 -51.92 5.12
CA ASP A 516 5.28 -53.23 5.24
C ASP A 516 6.22 -54.43 5.03
N ASP A 517 7.46 -54.23 4.56
CA ASP A 517 8.46 -55.29 4.37
C ASP A 517 9.47 -55.45 5.54
N ALA A 518 9.31 -54.68 6.62
CA ALA A 518 10.21 -54.74 7.78
C ALA A 518 9.66 -55.51 9.00
N ASP A 519 8.47 -56.13 8.91
CA ASP A 519 7.88 -56.87 10.04
C ASP A 519 7.30 -58.24 9.59
N HIS A 520 8.20 -59.14 9.19
CA HIS A 520 7.93 -60.57 9.15
C HIS A 520 9.17 -61.33 9.65
N PRO A 521 9.16 -61.89 10.88
CA PRO A 521 10.19 -62.83 11.28
C PRO A 521 9.98 -64.13 10.50
N ARG A 522 10.98 -64.52 9.71
CA ARG A 522 11.06 -65.86 9.13
C ARG A 522 11.28 -66.86 10.27
N ASP A 523 10.26 -67.63 10.59
CA ASP A 523 10.38 -68.86 11.36
C ASP A 523 11.31 -69.84 10.63
N ALA A 524 12.50 -70.05 11.19
CA ALA A 524 13.38 -71.15 10.85
C ALA A 524 13.31 -72.19 11.97
N ALA A 525 12.67 -73.31 11.67
CA ALA A 525 12.65 -74.49 12.52
C ALA A 525 14.05 -75.15 12.59
N GLY A 526 14.44 -75.54 13.81
CA GLY A 526 15.06 -76.84 14.05
C GLY A 526 16.58 -76.90 14.26
N GLY A 527 16.99 -77.06 15.52
CA GLY A 527 18.30 -77.62 15.89
C GLY A 527 18.72 -77.27 17.33
N GLY A 528 18.50 -78.20 18.27
CA GLY A 528 18.80 -78.05 19.71
C GLY A 528 20.31 -77.97 20.07
N PRO A 529 20.70 -78.01 21.37
CA PRO A 529 20.27 -79.06 22.30
C PRO A 529 19.88 -78.62 23.73
N ARG A 530 19.36 -79.62 24.44
CA ARG A 530 18.76 -79.65 25.79
C ARG A 530 19.83 -79.53 26.89
N HIS A 531 19.48 -78.86 27.99
CA HIS A 531 20.09 -79.06 29.31
C HIS A 531 19.06 -79.70 30.25
N ALA A 532 19.40 -80.86 30.81
CA ALA A 532 19.19 -81.20 32.21
C ALA A 532 19.77 -82.60 32.52
N ASP A 533 20.30 -82.70 33.73
CA ASP A 533 20.56 -83.91 34.54
C ASP A 533 21.88 -84.67 34.36
N ALA A 534 22.77 -84.42 35.33
CA ALA A 534 23.51 -85.47 36.01
C ALA A 534 23.73 -85.05 37.48
N PRO A 535 23.39 -85.90 38.48
CA PRO A 535 23.92 -85.77 39.82
C PRO A 535 25.16 -86.67 40.02
N ALA A 536 26.09 -86.14 40.81
CA ALA A 536 26.98 -86.80 41.78
C ALA A 536 27.97 -87.92 41.36
N ASP A 537 29.15 -87.77 41.97
CA ASP A 537 30.14 -88.77 42.37
C ASP A 537 31.06 -89.42 41.33
N GLY A 538 32.38 -89.26 41.57
CA GLY A 538 33.46 -90.07 40.99
C GLY A 538 34.68 -89.28 40.58
#